data_AF-A0A4P5STR8-F1
#
_entry.id   AF-A0A4P5STR8-F1
#
_cell.length_a   1.000
_cell.length_b   1.000
_cell.length_c   1.000
_cell.angle_alpha   90.00
_cell.angle_beta   90.00
_cell.angle_gamma   90.00
#
_symmetry.space_group_name_H-M   'P 1'
#
loop_
_entity.id
_entity.type
_entity.pdbx_description
1 polymer ?
#
loop_
_entity_poly.entity_id
_entity_poly.type
_entity_poly.pdbx_seq_one_letter_code
_entity_poly.pdbx_strand_id
1 'polypeptide(L)'
;MFFKKFNIIKIFFALFALITSASASEGIGGIWKRDGGDGGKLEFFDCKGKLCARGVVPLPDGSPPPLIIRNASKIGENSWKGDLYNPEDGKIYGGRVVLNSPTKLTLTGCLMEFLCQSEGFVRISGAVSGKPSKPDENTKPNKSEASTEE
;
A
#
# COMPACT_ATOMS: atom_id res chain seq x y z
N MET A 1 -44.59 -40.18 -37.37
CA MET A 1 -43.22 -40.71 -37.59
C MET A 1 -42.40 -39.59 -38.23
N PHE A 2 -41.65 -38.83 -37.43
CA PHE A 2 -40.20 -38.96 -37.24
C PHE A 2 -39.39 -38.75 -38.52
N PHE A 3 -39.02 -37.50 -38.82
CA PHE A 3 -37.77 -37.21 -39.52
C PHE A 3 -36.92 -36.29 -38.64
N LYS A 4 -35.82 -36.86 -38.16
CA LYS A 4 -34.85 -36.28 -37.23
C LYS A 4 -33.55 -36.04 -38.00
N LYS A 5 -32.91 -34.92 -37.68
CA LYS A 5 -31.48 -34.59 -37.84
C LYS A 5 -31.04 -34.05 -39.21
N PHE A 6 -31.06 -32.71 -39.32
CA PHE A 6 -30.25 -31.97 -40.28
C PHE A 6 -29.01 -31.38 -39.61
N ASN A 7 -27.95 -31.38 -40.42
CA ASN A 7 -26.53 -31.15 -40.16
C ASN A 7 -26.12 -29.96 -39.26
N ILE A 8 -25.21 -30.29 -38.34
CA ILE A 8 -23.93 -29.61 -38.00
C ILE A 8 -23.80 -28.16 -38.49
N ILE A 9 -24.18 -27.22 -37.63
CA ILE A 9 -23.67 -25.85 -37.69
C ILE A 9 -22.28 -25.89 -37.04
N LYS A 10 -21.21 -25.79 -37.85
CA LYS A 10 -19.84 -25.55 -37.35
C LYS A 10 -19.76 -24.12 -36.84
N ILE A 11 -20.23 -23.89 -35.62
CA ILE A 11 -19.95 -22.66 -34.88
C ILE A 11 -18.47 -22.73 -34.51
N PHE A 12 -17.62 -22.04 -35.27
CA PHE A 12 -16.29 -21.69 -34.82
C PHE A 12 -16.46 -20.80 -33.59
N PHE A 13 -16.38 -21.41 -32.40
CA PHE A 13 -16.35 -20.72 -31.13
C PHE A 13 -15.00 -19.98 -31.08
N ALA A 14 -14.97 -18.72 -31.52
CA ALA A 14 -13.84 -17.85 -31.30
C ALA A 14 -13.71 -17.66 -29.79
N LEU A 15 -12.75 -18.38 -29.20
CA LEU A 15 -12.43 -18.34 -27.78
C LEU A 15 -11.77 -16.98 -27.49
N PHE A 16 -12.59 -15.95 -27.24
CA PHE A 16 -12.11 -14.64 -26.81
C PHE A 16 -11.65 -14.76 -25.35
N ALA A 17 -10.36 -15.04 -25.15
CA ALA A 17 -9.75 -15.02 -23.82
C ALA A 17 -9.79 -13.57 -23.30
N LEU A 18 -10.70 -13.28 -22.38
CA LEU A 18 -10.68 -12.03 -21.61
C LEU A 18 -9.43 -12.04 -20.74
N ILE A 19 -8.40 -11.30 -21.17
CA ILE A 19 -7.20 -11.05 -20.38
C ILE A 19 -7.64 -10.10 -19.25
N THR A 20 -7.98 -10.65 -18.08
CA THR A 20 -8.17 -9.86 -16.85
C THR A 20 -6.81 -9.36 -16.39
N SER A 21 -6.51 -8.10 -16.70
CA SER A 21 -5.40 -7.39 -16.09
C SER A 21 -5.69 -7.21 -14.61
N ALA A 22 -4.94 -7.90 -13.75
CA ALA A 22 -4.93 -7.61 -12.33
C ALA A 22 -4.20 -6.29 -12.12
N SER A 23 -4.94 -5.19 -12.02
CA SER A 23 -4.39 -3.92 -11.55
C SER A 23 -4.01 -4.11 -10.08
N ALA A 24 -2.73 -4.34 -9.80
CA ALA A 24 -2.19 -4.09 -8.48
C ALA A 24 -2.26 -2.58 -8.30
N SER A 25 -3.40 -2.09 -7.79
CA SER A 25 -3.49 -0.75 -7.23
C SER A 25 -2.31 -0.62 -6.28
N GLU A 26 -1.45 0.35 -6.57
CA GLU A 26 -0.33 0.73 -5.72
C GLU A 26 -0.91 1.33 -4.43
N GLY A 27 -1.44 0.45 -3.58
CA GLY A 27 -2.23 0.78 -2.42
C GLY A 27 -1.34 1.22 -1.26
N ILE A 28 -1.98 1.54 -0.14
CA ILE A 28 -1.29 2.00 1.07
C ILE A 28 -0.35 0.96 1.71
N GLY A 29 -0.47 -0.32 1.33
CA GLY A 29 0.34 -1.39 1.88
C GLY A 29 1.85 -1.20 1.68
N GLY A 30 2.66 -1.72 2.60
CA GLY A 30 4.12 -1.66 2.56
C GLY A 30 4.74 -0.87 3.72
N ILE A 31 6.05 -0.66 3.66
CA ILE A 31 6.81 0.01 4.73
C ILE A 31 6.97 1.50 4.44
N TRP A 32 6.70 2.29 5.46
CA TRP A 32 6.74 3.74 5.47
C TRP A 32 7.66 4.22 6.58
N LYS A 33 8.46 5.26 6.32
CA LYS A 33 9.26 5.95 7.34
C LYS A 33 8.61 7.30 7.64
N ARG A 34 8.69 7.76 8.90
CA ARG A 34 8.27 9.10 9.27
C ARG A 34 9.08 10.15 8.50
N ASP A 35 8.42 11.21 8.06
CA ASP A 35 9.06 12.32 7.36
C ASP A 35 9.87 13.18 8.36
N GLY A 36 11.03 13.67 7.94
CA GLY A 36 11.84 14.59 8.76
C GLY A 36 12.70 14.02 9.90
N GLY A 37 12.98 12.71 9.99
CA GLY A 37 13.94 12.19 10.98
C GLY A 37 14.19 10.68 10.96
N ASP A 38 14.88 10.20 11.99
CA ASP A 38 15.14 8.79 12.39
C ASP A 38 13.92 8.12 13.06
N GLY A 39 12.74 8.72 12.90
CA GLY A 39 11.47 8.24 13.42
C GLY A 39 11.13 6.81 13.00
N GLY A 40 10.33 6.15 13.86
CA GLY A 40 9.93 4.76 13.68
C GLY A 40 9.32 4.48 12.30
N LYS A 41 9.57 3.27 11.78
CA LYS A 41 8.98 2.77 10.55
C LYS A 41 7.72 1.96 10.86
N LEU A 42 6.71 2.11 10.01
CA LEU A 42 5.48 1.34 10.08
C LEU A 42 5.29 0.52 8.80
N GLU A 43 4.87 -0.72 8.95
CA GLU A 43 4.34 -1.53 7.87
C GLU A 43 2.82 -1.45 7.89
N PHE A 44 2.21 -0.94 6.81
CA PHE A 44 0.77 -0.94 6.59
C PHE A 44 0.36 -2.19 5.81
N PHE A 45 -0.72 -2.84 6.22
CA PHE A 45 -1.19 -4.10 5.63
C PHE A 45 -2.72 -4.28 5.80
N ASP A 46 -3.30 -5.15 4.99
CA ASP A 46 -4.70 -5.57 5.16
C ASP A 46 -4.83 -6.57 6.31
N CYS A 47 -5.76 -6.29 7.22
CA CYS A 47 -6.14 -7.14 8.33
C CYS A 47 -7.65 -7.42 8.29
N LYS A 48 -8.04 -8.46 7.52
CA LYS A 48 -9.45 -8.87 7.36
C LYS A 48 -10.32 -7.78 6.71
N GLY A 49 -9.82 -7.15 5.64
CA GLY A 49 -10.54 -6.09 4.92
C GLY A 49 -10.55 -4.74 5.65
N LYS A 50 -9.73 -4.60 6.69
CA LYS A 50 -9.45 -3.34 7.40
C LYS A 50 -7.99 -2.98 7.22
N LEU A 51 -7.67 -1.71 7.37
CA LEU A 51 -6.29 -1.26 7.38
C LEU A 51 -5.69 -1.43 8.78
N CYS A 52 -4.52 -2.06 8.84
CA CYS A 52 -3.69 -2.15 10.03
C CYS A 52 -2.29 -1.60 9.77
N ALA A 53 -1.58 -1.25 10.84
CA ALA A 53 -0.17 -0.91 10.77
C ALA A 53 0.57 -1.37 12.01
N ARG A 54 1.79 -1.89 11.85
CA ARG A 54 2.67 -2.33 12.94
C ARG A 54 4.04 -1.69 12.84
N GLY A 55 4.76 -1.65 13.96
CA GLY A 55 6.21 -1.39 13.93
C GLY A 55 6.95 -2.44 13.10
N VAL A 56 8.15 -2.12 12.61
CA VAL A 56 8.99 -3.09 11.86
C VAL A 56 10.16 -3.66 12.67
N VAL A 57 10.35 -3.18 13.90
CA VAL A 57 11.41 -3.62 14.81
C VAL A 57 10.76 -4.04 16.14
N PRO A 58 11.23 -5.13 16.78
CA PRO A 58 10.83 -5.47 18.14
C PRO A 58 11.06 -4.32 19.12
N LEU A 59 10.30 -4.30 20.20
CA LEU A 59 10.51 -3.33 21.27
C LEU A 59 11.80 -3.65 22.06
N PRO A 60 12.40 -2.67 22.77
CA PRO A 60 13.61 -2.88 23.55
C PRO A 60 13.51 -3.98 24.62
N ASP A 61 12.29 -4.28 25.07
CA ASP A 61 11.99 -5.36 26.02
C ASP A 61 11.93 -6.76 25.37
N GLY A 62 12.19 -6.86 24.07
CA GLY A 62 12.15 -8.09 23.30
C GLY A 62 10.76 -8.51 22.83
N SER A 63 9.71 -7.74 23.15
CA SER A 63 8.36 -8.04 22.67
C SER A 63 8.23 -7.79 21.16
N PRO A 64 7.29 -8.48 20.48
CA PRO A 64 7.07 -8.28 19.05
C PRO A 64 6.72 -6.83 18.69
N PRO A 65 6.93 -6.40 17.43
CA PRO A 65 6.55 -5.06 17.01
C PRO A 65 5.06 -4.78 17.27
N PRO A 66 4.72 -3.64 17.89
CA PRO A 66 3.35 -3.36 18.33
C PRO A 66 2.43 -3.07 17.14
N LEU A 67 1.15 -3.44 17.28
CA LEU A 67 0.10 -3.04 16.35
C LEU A 67 -0.39 -1.62 16.70
N ILE A 68 0.05 -0.66 15.89
CA ILE A 68 -0.16 0.77 16.06
C ILE A 68 -1.52 1.19 15.51
N ILE A 69 -1.87 0.80 14.29
CA ILE A 69 -3.20 1.03 13.72
C ILE A 69 -3.99 -0.26 13.76
N ARG A 70 -5.18 -0.22 14.37
CA ARG A 70 -6.03 -1.39 14.56
C ARG A 70 -7.37 -1.21 13.85
N ASN A 71 -7.70 -2.17 12.98
CA ASN A 71 -9.02 -2.31 12.33
C ASN A 71 -9.57 -1.05 11.66
N ALA A 72 -8.71 -0.22 11.05
CA ALA A 72 -9.16 1.03 10.45
C ALA A 72 -10.06 0.79 9.23
N SER A 73 -11.26 1.35 9.29
CA SER A 73 -12.29 1.24 8.25
C SER A 73 -12.08 2.32 7.20
N LYS A 74 -12.30 1.98 5.94
CA LYS A 74 -12.28 2.95 4.85
C LYS A 74 -13.39 3.98 5.04
N ILE A 75 -13.05 5.26 4.95
CA ILE A 75 -13.98 6.40 5.08
C ILE A 75 -13.97 7.31 3.83
N GLY A 76 -13.14 6.97 2.85
CA GLY A 76 -13.02 7.64 1.55
C GLY A 76 -12.05 6.85 0.67
N GLU A 77 -11.87 7.27 -0.58
CA GLU A 77 -11.04 6.54 -1.55
C GLU A 77 -9.63 6.22 -1.04
N ASN A 78 -9.01 7.21 -0.40
CA ASN A 78 -7.64 7.19 0.10
C ASN A 78 -7.57 7.49 1.61
N SER A 79 -8.63 7.18 2.36
CA SER A 79 -8.69 7.50 3.78
C SER A 79 -9.35 6.42 4.64
N TRP A 80 -8.81 6.25 5.85
CA TRP A 80 -9.22 5.25 6.83
C TRP A 80 -9.32 5.86 8.23
N LYS A 81 -10.23 5.34 9.05
CA LYS A 81 -10.39 5.71 10.46
C LYS A 81 -10.46 4.46 11.34
N GLY A 82 -9.73 4.45 12.43
CA GLY A 82 -9.67 3.33 13.38
C GLY A 82 -9.00 3.72 14.68
N ASP A 83 -8.49 2.72 15.39
CA ASP A 83 -7.81 2.91 16.66
C ASP A 83 -6.30 3.06 16.45
N LEU A 84 -5.71 4.06 17.13
CA LEU A 84 -4.27 4.31 17.17
C LEU A 84 -3.75 3.97 18.57
N TYR A 85 -3.00 2.88 18.70
CA TYR A 85 -2.32 2.51 19.94
C TYR A 85 -0.95 3.18 20.05
N ASN A 86 -0.68 3.84 21.17
CA ASN A 86 0.63 4.39 21.49
C ASN A 86 1.37 3.45 22.47
N PRO A 87 2.48 2.80 22.06
CA PRO A 87 3.22 1.90 22.92
C PRO A 87 3.95 2.61 24.08
N GLU A 88 4.21 3.92 23.96
CA GLU A 88 4.93 4.69 24.99
C GLU A 88 4.08 4.92 26.26
N ASP A 89 2.76 5.08 26.10
CA ASP A 89 1.83 5.33 27.23
C ASP A 89 0.77 4.22 27.41
N GLY A 90 0.73 3.24 26.51
CA GLY A 90 -0.22 2.13 26.52
C GLY A 90 -1.66 2.50 26.17
N LYS A 91 -1.91 3.72 25.67
CA LYS A 91 -3.27 4.24 25.40
C LYS A 91 -3.68 4.05 23.96
N ILE A 92 -5.00 4.15 23.74
CA ILE A 92 -5.64 4.11 22.42
C ILE A 92 -6.28 5.46 22.15
N TYR A 93 -6.02 6.00 20.96
CA TYR A 93 -6.50 7.27 20.44
C TYR A 93 -7.29 7.06 19.15
N GLY A 94 -8.06 8.06 18.74
CA GLY A 94 -8.68 8.05 17.41
C GLY A 94 -7.61 8.23 16.33
N GLY A 95 -7.51 7.28 15.40
CA GLY A 95 -6.57 7.31 14.29
C GLY A 95 -7.26 7.64 12.97
N ARG A 96 -6.64 8.52 12.16
CA ARG A 96 -7.01 8.75 10.76
C ARG A 96 -5.78 8.63 9.88
N VAL A 97 -5.90 7.87 8.80
CA VAL A 97 -4.85 7.70 7.80
C VAL A 97 -5.33 8.26 6.48
N VAL A 98 -4.51 9.08 5.82
CA VAL A 98 -4.78 9.64 4.49
C VAL A 98 -3.59 9.36 3.59
N LEU A 99 -3.80 8.65 2.49
CA LEU A 99 -2.80 8.44 1.45
C LEU A 99 -2.82 9.66 0.51
N ASN A 100 -1.83 10.55 0.67
CA ASN A 100 -1.77 11.82 -0.06
C ASN A 100 -1.27 11.63 -1.49
N SER A 101 -0.35 10.69 -1.69
CA SER A 101 0.18 10.28 -2.98
C SER A 101 0.71 8.84 -2.88
N PRO A 102 1.13 8.21 -3.99
CA PRO A 102 1.75 6.88 -3.92
C PRO A 102 2.94 6.82 -2.97
N THR A 103 3.63 7.93 -2.70
CA THR A 103 4.85 7.99 -1.87
C THR A 103 4.71 8.78 -0.58
N LYS A 104 3.56 9.40 -0.30
CA LYS A 104 3.32 10.19 0.92
C LYS A 104 1.99 9.85 1.56
N LEU A 105 1.96 9.68 2.87
CA LEU A 105 0.73 9.59 3.67
C LEU A 105 0.81 10.48 4.90
N THR A 106 -0.34 10.78 5.48
CA THR A 106 -0.48 11.44 6.78
C THR A 106 -1.18 10.49 7.74
N LEU A 107 -0.61 10.33 8.93
CA LEU A 107 -1.23 9.68 10.07
C LEU A 107 -1.59 10.74 11.11
N THR A 108 -2.85 10.80 11.51
CA THR A 108 -3.34 11.70 12.54
C THR A 108 -3.84 10.91 13.74
N GLY A 109 -3.31 11.20 14.93
CA GLY A 109 -3.80 10.71 16.21
C GLY A 109 -4.57 11.79 16.94
N CYS A 110 -5.73 11.46 17.50
CA CYS A 110 -6.61 12.38 18.21
C CYS A 110 -6.92 11.84 19.61
N LEU A 111 -6.53 12.58 20.66
CA LEU A 111 -6.87 12.25 22.05
C LEU A 111 -8.37 12.41 22.31
N MET A 112 -8.96 13.43 21.69
CA MET A 112 -10.40 13.76 21.69
C MET A 112 -10.78 14.33 20.32
N GLU A 113 -12.05 14.70 20.11
CA GLU A 113 -12.57 15.17 18.81
C GLU A 113 -11.78 16.34 18.19
N PHE A 114 -11.08 17.16 18.98
CA PHE A 114 -10.38 18.36 18.52
C PHE A 114 -8.86 18.38 18.79
N LEU A 115 -8.35 17.57 19.71
CA LEU A 115 -6.92 17.54 20.04
C LEU A 115 -6.22 16.47 19.21
N CYS A 116 -5.81 16.86 18.01
CA CYS A 116 -5.17 15.97 17.04
C CYS A 116 -3.75 16.41 16.73
N GLN A 117 -2.85 15.44 16.56
CA GLN A 117 -1.51 15.61 16.02
C GLN A 117 -1.36 14.80 14.76
N SER A 118 -0.68 15.37 13.76
CA SER A 118 -0.46 14.73 12.47
C SER A 118 1.02 14.53 12.19
N GLU A 119 1.35 13.37 11.66
CA GLU A 119 2.70 13.00 11.24
C GLU A 119 2.67 12.60 9.76
N GLY A 120 3.64 13.12 9.00
CA GLY A 120 3.88 12.71 7.63
C GLY A 120 4.72 11.43 7.59
N PHE A 121 4.44 10.57 6.63
CA PHE A 121 5.27 9.41 6.31
C PHE A 121 5.55 9.35 4.82
N VAL A 122 6.75 8.88 4.48
CA VAL A 122 7.19 8.65 3.10
C VAL A 122 7.45 7.17 2.87
N ARG A 123 7.07 6.68 1.69
CA ARG A 123 7.23 5.27 1.32
C ARG A 123 8.71 4.93 1.18
N ILE A 124 9.12 3.77 1.69
CA ILE A 124 10.45 3.21 1.41
C ILE A 124 10.35 2.42 0.10
N SER A 125 10.99 2.91 -0.96
CA SER A 125 10.90 2.39 -2.34
C SER A 125 11.49 0.97 -2.57
N GLY A 126 11.66 0.16 -1.54
CA GLY A 126 12.23 -1.19 -1.62
C GLY A 126 11.49 -2.28 -0.85
N ALA A 127 10.34 -1.98 -0.23
CA ALA A 127 9.58 -2.91 0.60
C ALA A 127 8.17 -3.21 0.05
N VAL A 128 8.03 -3.26 -1.27
CA VAL A 128 6.88 -3.90 -1.93
C VAL A 128 7.13 -5.40 -1.93
N SER A 129 6.80 -6.05 -0.81
CA SER A 129 6.70 -7.51 -0.75
C SER A 129 5.48 -7.95 -1.55
N GLY A 130 5.70 -8.16 -2.85
CA GLY A 130 4.70 -8.66 -3.79
C GLY A 130 5.33 -9.14 -5.10
N LYS A 131 6.15 -10.20 -5.05
CA LYS A 131 6.63 -11.00 -6.20
C LYS A 131 7.62 -10.30 -7.17
N PRO A 132 8.69 -10.97 -7.65
CA PRO A 132 9.69 -10.34 -8.51
C PRO A 132 9.13 -10.02 -9.90
N SER A 133 9.00 -8.74 -10.23
CA SER A 133 8.95 -8.27 -11.61
C SER A 133 10.38 -8.22 -12.15
N LYS A 134 10.60 -8.95 -13.25
CA LYS A 134 11.83 -9.05 -14.03
C LYS A 134 12.48 -7.66 -14.28
N PRO A 135 13.82 -7.54 -14.28
CA PRO A 135 14.51 -6.28 -14.62
C PRO A 135 14.16 -5.84 -16.04
N ASP A 136 13.68 -4.60 -16.20
CA ASP A 136 13.55 -3.95 -17.51
C ASP A 136 14.92 -3.50 -17.98
N GLU A 137 15.48 -4.31 -18.88
CA GLU A 137 16.59 -3.96 -19.75
C GLU A 137 16.08 -3.00 -20.84
N ASN A 138 16.01 -1.71 -20.55
CA ASN A 138 16.31 -0.68 -21.55
C ASN A 138 16.47 0.70 -20.90
N THR A 139 17.69 1.04 -20.49
CA THR A 139 18.10 2.45 -20.40
C THR A 139 19.48 2.56 -21.00
N LYS A 140 19.49 2.82 -22.31
CA LYS A 140 20.65 3.34 -23.03
C LYS A 140 21.01 4.72 -22.43
N PRO A 141 22.23 4.94 -21.92
CA PRO A 141 22.66 6.25 -21.45
C PRO A 141 22.83 7.19 -22.65
N ASN A 142 22.13 8.33 -22.65
CA ASN A 142 22.43 9.42 -23.56
C ASN A 142 23.57 10.25 -22.96
N LYS A 143 24.72 10.25 -23.65
CA LYS A 143 25.95 10.96 -23.29
C LYS A 143 25.75 12.45 -23.60
N SER A 144 25.60 13.28 -22.57
CA SER A 144 25.77 14.73 -22.69
C SER A 144 27.26 15.06 -22.56
N GLU A 145 27.92 15.31 -23.68
CA GLU A 145 29.31 15.77 -23.74
C GLU A 145 29.31 17.30 -23.61
N ALA A 146 30.02 17.79 -22.60
CA ALA A 146 30.19 19.20 -22.28
C ALA A 146 31.22 19.83 -23.22
N SER A 147 30.88 21.01 -23.71
CA SER A 147 31.74 21.97 -24.40
C SER A 147 32.79 22.57 -23.44
N THR A 148 34.06 22.54 -23.84
CA THR A 148 35.08 23.48 -23.34
C THR A 148 35.96 23.90 -24.51
N GLU A 149 36.06 25.20 -24.70
CA GLU A 149 36.83 25.91 -25.71
C GLU A 149 37.70 26.90 -24.92
N GLU A 150 39.00 26.59 -24.79
CA GLU A 150 40.16 27.47 -25.02
C GLU A 150 41.46 26.64 -24.86
#